data_AF-A0A960NS22-F1
#
_entry.id   AF-A0A960NS22-F1
#
_cell.length_a   1.000
_cell.length_b   1.000
_cell.length_c   1.000
_cell.angle_alpha   90.00
_cell.angle_beta   90.00
_cell.angle_gamma   90.00
#
_symmetry.space_group_name_H-M   'P 1'
#
loop_
_entity.id
_entity.type
_entity.pdbx_description
1 polymer ?
#
loop_
_entity_poly.entity_id
_entity_poly.type
_entity_poly.pdbx_seq_one_letter_code
_entity_poly.pdbx_strand_id
1 'polypeptide(L)'
;NNWEGPLYGTFIHVIDSFKRTETPRRLKPVDIYYHFYSADYHASLRALHTIYDWAMAQPLHSVTLRDYALMAIDARNTTIHQVGPEHWRILTGGHLRTLRLPAESANRIDLNRSRGVTGWNQTGDVAYVHTDGSAEIEIRLADQPIPNQPRLQSSTANLTFERFTPEALVFKTRDLRPATVILAGLPAGIELIALINGQTEAVSTAADGTLTLTLPAVAETRLELPR
;
A
#
# COMPACT_ATOMS: atom_id res chain seq x y z
N ASN A 1 -25.24 2.88 -26.62
CA ASN A 1 -25.34 1.55 -26.02
C ASN A 1 -26.82 1.16 -25.94
N ASN A 2 -27.38 0.48 -26.96
CA ASN A 2 -28.81 0.06 -27.00
C ASN A 2 -29.09 -1.04 -25.96
N TRP A 3 -29.17 -0.68 -24.68
CA TRP A 3 -29.58 -1.62 -23.64
C TRP A 3 -31.11 -1.58 -23.53
N GLU A 4 -31.75 -2.68 -23.87
CA GLU A 4 -33.19 -2.89 -23.64
C GLU A 4 -33.37 -3.48 -22.23
N GLY A 5 -34.37 -2.97 -21.50
CA GLY A 5 -34.54 -3.22 -20.07
C GLY A 5 -34.84 -4.69 -19.69
N PRO A 6 -34.87 -5.00 -18.38
CA PRO A 6 -34.86 -4.03 -17.28
C PRO A 6 -33.45 -3.59 -16.87
N LEU A 7 -33.21 -2.28 -16.78
CA LEU A 7 -31.92 -1.67 -16.42
C LEU A 7 -31.69 -1.63 -14.89
N TYR A 8 -32.27 -2.56 -14.14
CA TYR A 8 -32.26 -2.54 -12.67
C TYR A 8 -30.88 -2.85 -12.12
N GLY A 9 -30.09 -1.81 -11.85
CA GLY A 9 -29.01 -1.83 -10.86
C GLY A 9 -27.92 -2.88 -11.04
N THR A 10 -27.86 -3.62 -12.15
CA THR A 10 -26.96 -4.77 -12.34
C THR A 10 -25.49 -4.37 -12.21
N PHE A 11 -25.19 -3.09 -12.46
CA PHE A 11 -23.88 -2.50 -12.22
C PHE A 11 -23.40 -2.69 -10.77
N ILE A 12 -24.29 -2.70 -9.78
CA ILE A 12 -23.94 -2.93 -8.36
C ILE A 12 -23.22 -4.28 -8.14
N HIS A 13 -23.49 -5.29 -8.97
CA HIS A 13 -22.85 -6.61 -8.90
C HIS A 13 -21.37 -6.59 -9.28
N VAL A 14 -20.84 -5.46 -9.74
CA VAL A 14 -19.38 -5.29 -9.88
C VAL A 14 -18.67 -5.49 -8.52
N ILE A 15 -19.33 -5.20 -7.40
CA ILE A 15 -18.82 -5.49 -6.05
C ILE A 15 -18.53 -6.98 -5.86
N ASP A 16 -19.40 -7.86 -6.38
CA ASP A 16 -19.18 -9.31 -6.31
C ASP A 16 -17.96 -9.72 -7.14
N SER A 17 -17.75 -9.06 -8.29
CA SER A 17 -16.53 -9.24 -9.08
C SER A 17 -15.29 -8.81 -8.31
N PHE A 18 -15.31 -7.64 -7.66
CA PHE A 18 -14.18 -7.15 -6.85
C PHE A 18 -13.82 -8.13 -5.75
N LYS A 19 -14.81 -8.62 -5.00
CA LYS A 19 -14.62 -9.64 -3.95
C LYS A 19 -14.02 -10.94 -4.48
N ARG A 20 -14.55 -11.44 -5.61
CA ARG A 20 -14.07 -12.69 -6.24
C ARG A 20 -12.66 -12.57 -6.82
N THR A 21 -12.23 -11.38 -7.21
CA THR A 21 -10.88 -11.14 -7.75
C THR A 21 -9.84 -10.76 -6.71
N GLU A 22 -10.25 -10.59 -5.45
CA GLU A 22 -9.35 -10.29 -4.34
C GLU A 22 -8.79 -11.55 -3.67
N THR A 23 -9.64 -12.56 -3.45
CA THR A 23 -9.32 -13.77 -2.68
C THR A 23 -9.56 -15.03 -3.51
N PRO A 24 -8.69 -16.06 -3.43
CA PRO A 24 -7.49 -16.18 -2.59
C PRO A 24 -6.26 -15.45 -3.14
N ARG A 25 -6.32 -14.99 -4.38
CA ARG A 25 -5.22 -14.25 -5.03
C ARG A 25 -5.78 -13.00 -5.69
N ARG A 26 -5.16 -11.86 -5.41
CA ARG A 26 -5.50 -10.60 -6.06
C ARG A 26 -5.11 -10.65 -7.54
N LEU A 27 -6.11 -10.70 -8.41
CA LEU A 27 -5.97 -10.80 -9.86
C LEU A 27 -5.94 -9.45 -10.56
N LYS A 28 -6.71 -8.47 -10.06
CA LYS A 28 -6.83 -7.14 -10.66
C LYS A 28 -7.14 -6.07 -9.61
N PRO A 29 -6.82 -4.79 -9.86
CA PRO A 29 -7.30 -3.70 -9.02
C PRO A 29 -8.83 -3.54 -9.09
N VAL A 30 -9.37 -2.79 -8.14
CA VAL A 30 -10.73 -2.25 -8.21
C VAL A 30 -10.74 -1.12 -9.23
N ASP A 31 -11.55 -1.27 -10.27
CA ASP A 31 -11.74 -0.27 -11.33
C ASP A 31 -13.24 0.02 -11.45
N ILE A 32 -13.62 1.29 -11.26
CA ILE A 32 -15.00 1.77 -11.35
C ILE A 32 -15.14 2.51 -12.68
N TYR A 33 -15.48 1.76 -13.72
CA TYR A 33 -15.72 2.30 -15.05
C TYR A 33 -17.22 2.55 -15.29
N TYR A 34 -17.55 3.76 -15.74
CA TYR A 34 -18.92 4.14 -16.10
C TYR A 34 -18.93 5.27 -17.13
N HIS A 35 -20.09 5.47 -17.77
CA HIS A 35 -20.34 6.58 -18.69
C HIS A 35 -21.30 7.61 -18.06
N PHE A 36 -21.31 8.84 -18.57
CA PHE A 36 -22.21 9.90 -18.11
C PHE A 36 -23.70 9.52 -18.12
N TYR A 37 -24.14 8.70 -19.10
CA TYR A 37 -25.53 8.22 -19.15
C TYR A 37 -25.95 7.41 -17.92
N SER A 38 -24.99 6.96 -17.08
CA SER A 38 -25.31 6.30 -15.80
C SER A 38 -26.05 7.24 -14.85
N ALA A 39 -25.96 8.55 -15.05
CA ALA A 39 -26.72 9.56 -14.31
C ALA A 39 -28.15 9.79 -14.87
N ASP A 40 -28.46 9.28 -16.07
CA ASP A 40 -29.78 9.48 -16.70
C ASP A 40 -30.87 8.68 -15.98
N TYR A 41 -30.49 7.63 -15.24
CA TYR A 41 -31.41 6.77 -14.50
C TYR A 41 -31.07 6.76 -13.01
N HIS A 42 -32.04 7.09 -12.17
CA HIS A 42 -31.88 7.09 -10.71
C HIS A 42 -31.35 5.76 -10.15
N ALA A 43 -31.77 4.61 -10.71
CA ALA A 43 -31.30 3.31 -10.28
C ALA A 43 -29.79 3.11 -10.55
N SER A 44 -29.31 3.55 -11.72
CA SER A 44 -27.89 3.49 -12.10
C SER A 44 -27.04 4.45 -11.27
N LEU A 45 -27.54 5.66 -11.02
CA LEU A 45 -26.86 6.64 -10.16
C LEU A 45 -26.76 6.13 -8.72
N ARG A 46 -27.83 5.53 -8.18
CA ARG A 46 -27.82 4.92 -6.85
C ARG A 46 -26.83 3.76 -6.77
N ALA A 47 -26.78 2.90 -7.80
CA ALA A 47 -25.79 1.83 -7.86
C ALA A 47 -24.35 2.38 -7.87
N LEU A 48 -24.08 3.43 -8.64
CA LEU A 48 -22.78 4.09 -8.68
C LEU A 48 -22.38 4.63 -7.30
N HIS A 49 -23.29 5.30 -6.58
CA HIS A 49 -23.04 5.74 -5.20
C HIS A 49 -22.69 4.55 -4.29
N THR A 50 -23.46 3.47 -4.33
CA THR A 50 -23.18 2.28 -3.51
C THR A 50 -21.82 1.65 -3.82
N ILE A 51 -21.39 1.65 -5.08
CA ILE A 51 -20.07 1.13 -5.47
C ILE A 51 -18.95 2.04 -4.94
N TYR A 52 -19.11 3.36 -5.03
CA TYR A 52 -18.15 4.32 -4.46
C TYR A 52 -18.08 4.21 -2.93
N ASP A 53 -19.22 4.15 -2.25
CA ASP A 53 -19.27 3.98 -0.79
C ASP A 53 -18.56 2.69 -0.37
N TRP A 54 -18.79 1.60 -1.10
CA TRP A 54 -18.09 0.33 -0.88
C TRP A 54 -16.57 0.48 -1.04
N ALA A 55 -16.12 1.10 -2.13
CA ALA A 55 -14.69 1.29 -2.42
C ALA A 55 -14.01 2.20 -1.39
N MET A 56 -14.68 3.27 -0.96
CA MET A 56 -14.18 4.19 0.06
C MET A 56 -14.08 3.54 1.44
N ALA A 57 -14.92 2.56 1.75
CA ALA A 57 -14.83 1.77 2.97
C ALA A 57 -13.67 0.74 2.95
N GLN A 58 -13.07 0.47 1.79
CA GLN A 58 -11.94 -0.45 1.68
C GLN A 58 -10.59 0.27 1.94
N PRO A 59 -9.56 -0.45 2.41
CA PRO A 59 -8.19 0.06 2.54
C PRO A 59 -7.47 0.15 1.18
N LEU A 60 -8.14 0.70 0.16
CA LEU A 60 -7.60 0.84 -1.19
C LEU A 60 -6.69 2.06 -1.31
N HIS A 61 -5.65 1.90 -2.13
CA HIS A 61 -4.77 2.97 -2.56
C HIS A 61 -5.28 3.56 -3.88
N SER A 62 -5.59 4.86 -3.89
CA SER A 62 -6.10 5.51 -5.09
C SER A 62 -4.97 5.80 -6.08
N VAL A 63 -5.20 5.50 -7.36
CA VAL A 63 -4.21 5.67 -8.43
C VAL A 63 -4.85 6.35 -9.63
N THR A 64 -4.09 7.21 -10.32
CA THR A 64 -4.53 7.71 -11.62
C THR A 64 -4.32 6.65 -12.70
N LEU A 65 -5.03 6.77 -13.82
CA LEU A 65 -4.81 5.89 -14.97
C LEU A 65 -3.36 6.00 -15.50
N ARG A 66 -2.76 7.19 -15.41
CA ARG A 66 -1.35 7.42 -15.76
C ARG A 66 -0.42 6.63 -14.85
N ASP A 67 -0.62 6.69 -13.53
CA ASP A 67 0.22 5.97 -12.57
C ASP A 67 0.09 4.46 -12.78
N TYR A 68 -1.13 3.97 -13.01
CA TYR A 68 -1.36 2.56 -13.33
C TYR A 68 -0.64 2.12 -14.61
N ALA A 69 -0.71 2.92 -15.68
CA ALA A 69 -0.01 2.62 -16.93
C ALA A 69 1.52 2.56 -16.73
N LEU A 70 2.08 3.50 -15.95
CA LEU A 70 3.50 3.49 -15.60
C LEU A 70 3.87 2.25 -14.78
N MET A 71 3.07 1.86 -13.79
CA MET A 71 3.27 0.63 -13.02
C MET A 71 3.26 -0.62 -13.91
N ALA A 72 2.34 -0.70 -14.88
CA ALA A 72 2.23 -1.84 -15.78
C ALA A 72 3.44 -1.96 -16.73
N ILE A 73 3.91 -0.84 -17.26
CA ILE A 73 5.13 -0.78 -18.09
C ILE A 73 6.35 -1.17 -17.25
N ASP A 74 6.45 -0.61 -16.05
CA ASP A 74 7.58 -0.87 -15.15
C ASP A 74 7.62 -2.33 -14.67
N ALA A 75 6.47 -2.93 -14.35
CA ALA A 75 6.37 -4.34 -14.01
C ALA A 75 6.91 -5.26 -15.11
N ARG A 76 6.69 -4.89 -16.38
CA ARG A 76 7.21 -5.64 -17.53
C ARG A 76 8.71 -5.47 -17.71
N ASN A 77 9.25 -4.29 -17.37
CA ASN A 77 10.66 -3.95 -17.59
C ASN A 77 11.55 -4.25 -16.37
N THR A 78 10.94 -4.51 -15.21
CA THR A 78 11.67 -4.82 -13.97
C THR A 78 12.44 -6.12 -14.12
N THR A 79 13.74 -6.09 -13.79
CA THR A 79 14.59 -7.28 -13.78
C THR A 79 15.00 -7.64 -12.36
N ILE A 80 15.04 -8.94 -12.07
CA ILE A 80 15.40 -9.48 -10.76
C ILE A 80 16.62 -10.38 -10.96
N HIS A 81 17.69 -10.08 -10.23
CA HIS A 81 18.94 -10.82 -10.26
C HIS A 81 19.21 -11.41 -8.87
N GLN A 82 19.40 -12.73 -8.79
CA GLN A 82 20.00 -13.32 -7.60
C GLN A 82 21.51 -13.09 -7.66
N VAL A 83 22.02 -12.26 -6.75
CA VAL A 83 23.43 -11.83 -6.72
C VAL A 83 24.23 -12.54 -5.63
N GLY A 84 23.57 -13.40 -4.84
CA GLY A 84 24.18 -14.30 -3.88
C GLY A 84 23.12 -15.14 -3.14
N PRO A 85 23.56 -16.00 -2.20
CA PRO A 85 22.64 -16.68 -1.29
C PRO A 85 21.81 -15.66 -0.53
N GLU A 86 20.49 -15.84 -0.49
CA GLU A 86 19.56 -14.96 0.22
C GLU A 86 19.70 -13.46 -0.13
N HIS A 87 20.17 -13.15 -1.35
CA HIS A 87 20.47 -11.79 -1.79
C HIS A 87 20.04 -11.56 -3.23
N TRP A 88 19.12 -10.61 -3.41
CA TRP A 88 18.57 -10.21 -4.69
C TRP A 88 18.78 -8.73 -4.96
N ARG A 89 19.07 -8.41 -6.21
CA ARG A 89 19.13 -7.06 -6.76
C ARG A 89 18.01 -6.91 -7.79
N ILE A 90 17.21 -5.87 -7.68
CA ILE A 90 16.08 -5.58 -8.55
C ILE A 90 16.33 -4.23 -9.23
N LEU A 91 16.20 -4.20 -10.55
CA LEU A 91 16.29 -2.98 -11.35
C LEU A 91 14.91 -2.66 -11.92
N THR A 92 14.45 -1.43 -11.72
CA THR A 92 13.08 -0.99 -12.02
C THR A 92 13.09 0.50 -12.41
N GLY A 93 12.01 0.97 -13.03
CA GLY A 93 11.73 2.39 -13.24
C GLY A 93 11.25 3.12 -11.98
N GLY A 94 11.01 2.41 -10.87
CA GLY A 94 10.61 2.98 -9.59
C GLY A 94 9.12 3.31 -9.46
N HIS A 95 8.32 3.03 -10.50
CA HIS A 95 6.87 3.19 -10.51
C HIS A 95 6.16 1.98 -9.90
N LEU A 96 6.65 0.76 -10.14
CA LEU A 96 6.19 -0.44 -9.44
C LEU A 96 6.83 -0.50 -8.05
N ARG A 97 6.10 -0.06 -7.04
CA ARG A 97 6.61 0.05 -5.66
C ARG A 97 6.29 -1.14 -4.76
N THR A 98 5.89 -2.27 -5.35
CA THR A 98 5.52 -3.47 -4.60
C THR A 98 5.98 -4.73 -5.32
N LEU A 99 6.73 -5.58 -4.61
CA LEU A 99 7.21 -6.89 -5.06
C LEU A 99 6.48 -7.99 -4.29
N ARG A 100 6.34 -9.18 -4.89
CA ARG A 100 5.74 -10.35 -4.22
C ARG A 100 6.82 -11.36 -3.85
N LEU A 101 6.82 -11.80 -2.60
CA LEU A 101 7.69 -12.87 -2.08
C LEU A 101 6.84 -13.92 -1.35
N PRO A 102 7.33 -15.15 -1.15
CA PRO A 102 6.73 -16.08 -0.20
C PRO A 102 6.63 -15.44 1.18
N ALA A 103 5.49 -15.60 1.87
CA ALA A 103 5.24 -14.95 3.15
C ALA A 103 6.32 -15.27 4.19
N GLU A 104 6.77 -16.53 4.23
CA GLU A 104 7.84 -17.02 5.10
C GLU A 104 9.19 -16.31 4.90
N SER A 105 9.47 -15.80 3.70
CA SER A 105 10.70 -15.07 3.40
C SER A 105 10.67 -13.63 3.93
N ALA A 106 9.51 -13.00 3.98
CA ALA A 106 9.42 -11.57 4.27
C ALA A 106 9.86 -11.21 5.69
N ASN A 107 9.57 -12.05 6.69
CA ASN A 107 10.00 -11.81 8.07
C ASN A 107 11.52 -11.94 8.27
N ARG A 108 12.22 -12.51 7.29
CA ARG A 108 13.69 -12.62 7.26
C ARG A 108 14.34 -11.44 6.54
N ILE A 109 13.58 -10.50 5.94
CA ILE A 109 14.16 -9.31 5.32
C ILE A 109 14.90 -8.50 6.38
N ASP A 110 16.18 -8.27 6.14
CA ASP A 110 17.05 -7.43 6.95
C ASP A 110 17.03 -6.01 6.38
N LEU A 111 16.28 -5.10 7.03
CA LEU A 111 16.15 -3.71 6.57
C LEU A 111 17.45 -2.91 6.71
N ASN A 112 18.37 -3.32 7.61
CA ASN A 112 19.66 -2.66 7.79
C ASN A 112 20.65 -3.03 6.68
N ARG A 113 20.49 -4.21 6.08
CA ARG A 113 21.33 -4.69 4.97
C ARG A 113 20.67 -4.53 3.59
N SER A 114 19.36 -4.35 3.55
CA SER A 114 18.59 -4.10 2.33
C SER A 114 18.65 -2.62 1.93
N ARG A 115 18.45 -2.32 0.65
CA ARG A 115 18.37 -0.95 0.13
C ARG A 115 17.08 -0.77 -0.66
N GLY A 116 16.37 0.32 -0.39
CA GLY A 116 15.14 0.67 -1.09
C GLY A 116 13.89 -0.10 -0.65
N VAL A 117 13.99 -0.96 0.36
CA VAL A 117 12.83 -1.65 0.97
C VAL A 117 12.29 -0.82 2.13
N THR A 118 10.99 -0.55 2.14
CA THR A 118 10.32 0.25 3.19
C THR A 118 9.45 -0.60 4.11
N GLY A 119 9.13 -1.83 3.74
CA GLY A 119 8.42 -2.76 4.61
C GLY A 119 7.60 -3.77 3.82
N TRP A 120 6.62 -4.39 4.46
CA TRP A 120 5.76 -5.39 3.83
C TRP A 120 4.47 -5.60 4.63
N ASN A 121 3.43 -6.07 3.93
CA ASN A 121 2.34 -6.81 4.56
C ASN A 121 2.28 -8.24 4.02
N GLN A 122 1.45 -9.07 4.65
CA GLN A 122 1.24 -10.46 4.29
C GLN A 122 -0.24 -10.71 4.06
N THR A 123 -0.55 -11.56 3.08
CA THR A 123 -1.91 -12.04 2.80
C THR A 123 -1.81 -13.47 2.31
N GLY A 124 -2.27 -14.42 3.14
CA GLY A 124 -2.11 -15.84 2.86
C GLY A 124 -0.63 -16.26 2.79
N ASP A 125 -0.25 -16.91 1.69
CA ASP A 125 1.10 -17.40 1.40
C ASP A 125 2.02 -16.36 0.74
N VAL A 126 1.53 -15.13 0.54
CA VAL A 126 2.28 -14.06 -0.15
C VAL A 126 2.54 -12.88 0.77
N ALA A 127 3.76 -12.34 0.70
CA ALA A 127 4.10 -11.02 1.20
C ALA A 127 4.19 -10.01 0.06
N TYR A 128 3.64 -8.82 0.28
CA TYR A 128 3.82 -7.66 -0.60
C TYR A 128 4.87 -6.75 0.02
N VAL A 129 6.07 -6.76 -0.54
CA VAL A 129 7.22 -5.97 -0.09
C VAL A 129 7.18 -4.61 -0.77
N HIS A 130 7.14 -3.55 0.03
CA HIS A 130 7.06 -2.16 -0.41
C HIS A 130 8.46 -1.59 -0.66
N THR A 131 8.59 -0.76 -1.68
CA THR A 131 9.85 -0.08 -2.02
C THR A 131 9.74 1.44 -1.93
N ASP A 132 10.87 2.11 -1.79
CA ASP A 132 10.97 3.58 -1.74
C ASP A 132 10.93 4.24 -3.13
N GLY A 133 10.73 3.46 -4.21
CA GLY A 133 10.71 3.97 -5.58
C GLY A 133 12.09 4.25 -6.18
N SER A 134 13.16 3.83 -5.52
CA SER A 134 14.50 3.80 -6.13
C SER A 134 14.52 2.87 -7.34
N ALA A 135 15.30 3.26 -8.37
CA ALA A 135 15.49 2.45 -9.58
C ALA A 135 16.27 1.14 -9.34
N GLU A 136 16.93 1.05 -8.18
CA GLU A 136 17.69 -0.12 -7.76
C GLU A 136 17.37 -0.46 -6.31
N ILE A 137 16.90 -1.70 -6.10
CA ILE A 137 16.53 -2.26 -4.80
C ILE A 137 17.45 -3.44 -4.51
N GLU A 138 17.96 -3.55 -3.28
CA GLU A 138 18.61 -4.76 -2.77
C GLU A 138 17.75 -5.35 -1.66
N ILE A 139 17.41 -6.63 -1.80
CA ILE A 139 16.73 -7.40 -0.74
C ILE A 139 17.71 -8.43 -0.22
N ARG A 140 17.98 -8.39 1.09
CA ARG A 140 18.81 -9.36 1.78
C ARG A 140 18.00 -10.04 2.88
N LEU A 141 17.99 -11.37 2.87
CA LEU A 141 17.36 -12.14 3.93
C LEU A 141 18.41 -12.61 4.93
N ALA A 142 18.05 -12.58 6.21
CA ALA A 142 18.81 -13.19 7.29
C ALA A 142 18.43 -14.67 7.45
N ASP A 143 19.22 -15.43 8.23
CA ASP A 143 18.92 -16.85 8.47
C ASP A 143 17.67 -17.04 9.33
N GLN A 144 17.36 -16.08 10.20
CA GLN A 144 16.23 -16.10 11.12
C GLN A 144 15.41 -14.81 11.00
N PRO A 145 14.13 -14.83 11.39
CA PRO A 145 13.33 -13.61 11.47
C PRO A 145 13.99 -12.57 12.38
N ILE A 146 13.96 -11.30 11.96
CA ILE A 146 14.54 -10.21 12.73
C ILE A 146 13.39 -9.44 13.41
N PRO A 147 13.31 -9.46 14.76
CA PRO A 147 12.26 -8.76 15.50
C PRO A 147 12.48 -7.24 15.51
N ASN A 148 11.42 -6.49 15.85
CA ASN A 148 11.48 -5.06 16.15
C ASN A 148 12.17 -4.20 15.07
N GLN A 149 11.88 -4.50 13.80
CA GLN A 149 12.29 -3.65 12.69
C GLN A 149 11.12 -2.71 12.32
N PRO A 150 11.23 -1.40 12.59
CA PRO A 150 10.23 -0.43 12.15
C PRO A 150 10.07 -0.50 10.64
N ARG A 151 8.85 -0.73 10.19
CA ARG A 151 8.56 -0.87 8.77
C ARG A 151 7.18 -0.37 8.39
N LEU A 152 7.02 0.01 7.14
CA LEU A 152 5.71 0.22 6.54
C LEU A 152 4.99 -1.12 6.39
N GLN A 153 3.89 -1.30 7.11
CA GLN A 153 3.00 -2.45 6.89
C GLN A 153 2.08 -2.17 5.70
N SER A 154 1.39 -1.03 5.71
CA SER A 154 0.49 -0.65 4.62
C SER A 154 0.24 0.86 4.59
N SER A 155 -0.18 1.35 3.42
CA SER A 155 -0.63 2.72 3.24
C SER A 155 -1.78 2.77 2.24
N THR A 156 -2.80 3.60 2.48
CA THR A 156 -3.83 3.92 1.47
C THR A 156 -3.39 5.06 0.55
N ALA A 157 -2.21 5.63 0.75
CA ALA A 157 -1.67 6.75 -0.01
C ALA A 157 -0.24 6.51 -0.47
N ASN A 158 0.19 7.28 -1.47
CA ASN A 158 1.55 7.19 -1.95
C ASN A 158 2.47 7.91 -0.96
N LEU A 159 3.55 7.24 -0.53
CA LEU A 159 4.50 7.78 0.44
C LEU A 159 5.85 8.08 -0.23
N THR A 160 6.37 9.29 -0.02
CA THR A 160 7.75 9.64 -0.40
C THR A 160 8.55 9.81 0.87
N PHE A 161 9.51 8.91 1.10
CA PHE A 161 10.37 8.96 2.27
C PHE A 161 11.53 9.93 2.03
N GLU A 162 11.71 10.88 2.93
CA GLU A 162 12.93 11.70 3.02
C GLU A 162 13.94 11.04 3.96
N ARG A 163 13.44 10.32 4.98
CA ARG A 163 14.24 9.52 5.89
C ARG A 163 13.48 8.26 6.29
N PHE A 164 14.15 7.12 6.20
CA PHE A 164 13.64 5.84 6.66
C PHE A 164 14.77 5.11 7.38
N THR A 165 14.88 5.30 8.69
CA THR A 165 15.90 4.64 9.54
C THR A 165 15.24 4.03 10.77
N PRO A 166 15.93 3.13 11.50
CA PRO A 166 15.38 2.54 12.73
C PRO A 166 15.00 3.57 13.79
N GLU A 167 15.64 4.75 13.79
CA GLU A 167 15.44 5.81 14.78
C GLU A 167 14.46 6.89 14.33
N ALA A 168 14.20 7.03 13.02
CA ALA A 168 13.32 8.09 12.54
C ALA A 168 12.72 7.79 11.16
N LEU A 169 11.45 8.15 11.02
CA LEU A 169 10.72 8.12 9.76
C LEU A 169 10.28 9.54 9.41
N VAL A 170 10.66 10.01 8.23
CA VAL A 170 10.21 11.29 7.66
C VAL A 170 9.68 11.04 6.27
N PHE A 171 8.41 11.32 6.05
CA PHE A 171 7.77 11.06 4.76
C PHE A 171 6.67 12.06 4.44
N LYS A 172 6.41 12.18 3.14
CA LYS A 172 5.31 12.94 2.57
C LYS A 172 4.23 12.00 2.07
N THR A 173 2.98 12.39 2.29
CA THR A 173 1.79 11.66 1.86
C THR A 173 0.99 12.53 0.90
N ARG A 174 0.48 11.92 -0.18
CA ARG A 174 -0.48 12.55 -1.09
C ARG A 174 -1.52 11.53 -1.55
N ASP A 175 -2.80 11.89 -1.41
CA ASP A 175 -3.95 11.12 -1.89
C ASP A 175 -5.16 12.03 -2.16
N LEU A 176 -6.25 11.47 -2.70
CA LEU A 176 -7.53 12.18 -2.90
C LEU A 176 -8.37 12.30 -1.63
N ARG A 177 -8.02 11.51 -0.60
CA ARG A 177 -8.74 11.41 0.68
C ARG A 177 -7.74 11.36 1.84
N PRO A 178 -8.18 11.55 3.09
CA PRO A 178 -7.33 11.26 4.25
C PRO A 178 -6.72 9.87 4.13
N ALA A 179 -5.44 9.78 4.44
CA ALA A 179 -4.65 8.57 4.30
C ALA A 179 -4.60 7.81 5.62
N THR A 180 -4.61 6.47 5.54
CA THR A 180 -4.25 5.61 6.66
C THR A 180 -2.88 5.00 6.38
N VAL A 181 -1.93 5.23 7.28
CA VAL A 181 -0.60 4.64 7.25
C VAL A 181 -0.44 3.74 8.46
N ILE A 182 -0.03 2.49 8.23
CA ILE A 182 0.20 1.51 9.29
C ILE A 182 1.68 1.15 9.28
N LEU A 183 2.34 1.40 10.41
CA LEU A 183 3.69 0.96 10.69
C LEU A 183 3.63 -0.27 11.60
N ALA A 184 4.63 -1.14 11.49
CA ALA A 184 4.74 -2.33 12.33
C ALA A 184 6.20 -2.56 12.76
N GLY A 185 6.38 -3.47 13.71
CA GLY A 185 7.72 -3.80 14.23
C GLY A 185 8.28 -2.73 15.16
N LEU A 186 7.40 -1.94 15.76
CA LEU A 186 7.70 -1.03 16.84
C LEU A 186 7.56 -1.77 18.18
N PRO A 187 8.17 -1.29 19.28
CA PRO A 187 7.87 -1.80 20.61
C PRO A 187 6.37 -1.65 20.92
N ALA A 188 5.79 -2.63 21.63
CA ALA A 188 4.36 -2.65 21.93
C ALA A 188 3.99 -1.73 23.11
N GLY A 189 2.83 -1.07 23.01
CA GLY A 189 2.25 -0.28 24.10
C GLY A 189 3.03 0.98 24.50
N ILE A 190 3.85 1.54 23.61
CA ILE A 190 4.60 2.76 23.87
C ILE A 190 3.87 3.99 23.34
N GLU A 191 4.07 5.12 24.00
CA GLU A 191 3.68 6.43 23.48
C GLU A 191 4.82 7.04 22.66
N LEU A 192 4.45 7.64 21.53
CA LEU A 192 5.32 8.29 20.58
C LEU A 192 4.77 9.68 20.28
N ILE A 193 5.64 10.52 19.74
CA ILE A 193 5.28 11.86 19.29
C ILE A 193 5.44 11.90 17.77
N ALA A 194 4.33 12.10 17.07
CA ALA A 194 4.31 12.38 15.64
C ALA A 194 4.24 13.89 15.40
N LEU A 195 5.02 14.39 14.46
CA LEU A 195 4.90 15.75 13.94
C LEU A 195 4.24 15.68 12.56
N ILE A 196 3.00 16.14 12.45
CA ILE A 196 2.20 16.11 11.23
C ILE A 196 1.92 17.55 10.82
N ASN A 197 2.46 17.97 9.67
CA ASN A 197 2.34 19.35 9.17
C ASN A 197 2.76 20.42 10.20
N GLY A 198 3.77 20.12 11.02
CA GLY A 198 4.26 21.00 12.08
C GLY A 198 3.44 20.96 13.38
N GLN A 199 2.37 20.18 13.45
CA GLN A 199 1.59 19.96 14.67
C GLN A 199 2.01 18.66 15.35
N THR A 200 2.13 18.73 16.68
CA THR A 200 2.52 17.59 17.50
C THR A 200 1.28 16.78 17.90
N GLU A 201 1.30 15.48 17.62
CA GLU A 201 0.27 14.54 18.01
C GLU A 201 0.87 13.39 18.82
N ALA A 202 0.25 13.09 19.97
CA ALA A 202 0.58 11.91 20.76
C ALA A 202 -0.08 10.68 20.11
N VAL A 203 0.71 9.66 19.83
CA VAL A 203 0.25 8.42 19.20
C VAL A 203 0.81 7.22 19.95
N SER A 204 0.09 6.10 19.97
CA SER A 204 0.50 4.92 20.72
C SER A 204 0.57 3.69 19.84
N THR A 205 1.54 2.82 20.10
CA THR A 205 1.58 1.51 19.46
C THR A 205 0.59 0.55 20.13
N ALA A 206 -0.04 -0.30 19.33
CA ALA A 206 -0.89 -1.38 19.81
C ALA A 206 -0.07 -2.50 20.47
N ALA A 207 -0.76 -3.47 21.05
CA ALA A 207 -0.15 -4.61 21.76
C ALA A 207 0.70 -5.51 20.84
N ASP A 208 0.48 -5.46 19.53
CA ASP A 208 1.25 -6.20 18.51
C ASP A 208 2.40 -5.38 17.90
N GLY A 209 2.66 -4.18 18.43
CA GLY A 209 3.72 -3.29 17.93
C GLY A 209 3.37 -2.58 16.62
N THR A 210 2.08 -2.49 16.27
CA THR A 210 1.59 -1.69 15.15
C THR A 210 1.27 -0.25 15.58
N LEU A 211 1.49 0.71 14.70
CA LEU A 211 1.07 2.10 14.85
C LEU A 211 0.24 2.50 13.65
N THR A 212 -0.99 2.95 13.89
CA THR A 212 -1.88 3.47 12.85
C THR A 212 -1.92 4.99 12.91
N LEU A 213 -1.63 5.65 11.79
CA LEU A 213 -1.70 7.08 11.61
C LEU A 213 -2.83 7.41 10.63
N THR A 214 -3.72 8.31 11.01
CA THR A 214 -4.70 8.92 10.10
C THR A 214 -4.20 10.30 9.72
N LEU A 215 -3.79 10.46 8.47
CA LEU A 215 -3.16 11.67 7.96
C LEU A 215 -4.13 12.43 7.05
N PRO A 216 -4.04 13.77 6.99
CA PRO A 216 -4.67 14.54 5.93
C PRO A 216 -4.26 14.04 4.53
N ALA A 217 -5.07 14.36 3.52
CA ALA A 217 -4.81 13.95 2.13
C ALA A 217 -3.44 14.40 1.60
N VAL A 218 -2.93 15.52 2.12
CA VAL A 218 -1.55 15.96 1.92
C VAL A 218 -0.94 16.21 3.29
N ALA A 219 0.14 15.50 3.60
CA ALA A 219 0.82 15.64 4.88
C ALA A 219 2.34 15.45 4.75
N GLU A 220 3.09 16.20 5.54
CA GLU A 220 4.46 15.88 5.91
C GLU A 220 4.44 15.32 7.34
N THR A 221 5.05 14.16 7.52
CA THR A 221 5.02 13.43 8.78
C THR A 221 6.43 13.06 9.20
N ARG A 222 6.77 13.40 10.45
CA ARG A 222 8.01 12.99 11.11
C ARG A 222 7.67 12.23 12.38
N LEU A 223 8.29 11.07 12.55
CA LEU A 223 8.18 10.22 13.71
C LEU A 223 9.57 9.87 14.21
N GLU A 224 9.87 10.22 15.45
CA GLU A 224 11.08 9.77 16.14
C GLU A 224 10.75 8.44 16.83
N LEU A 225 11.61 7.44 16.62
CA LEU A 225 11.43 6.09 17.12
C LEU A 225 12.37 5.82 18.29
N PRO A 226 11.92 5.06 19.30
CA PRO A 226 12.79 4.65 20.39
C PRO A 226 13.90 3.75 19.86
N ARG A 227 15.06 3.83 20.51
CA ARG A 227 16.18 2.92 20.28
C ARG A 227 15.91 1.53 20.85
#